data_AF-A0A972UXJ7-F1
#
_entry.id   AF-A0A972UXJ7-F1
#
_cell.length_a   1.000
_cell.length_b   1.000
_cell.length_c   1.000
_cell.angle_alpha   90.00
_cell.angle_beta   90.00
_cell.angle_gamma   90.00
#
_symmetry.space_group_name_H-M   'P 1'
#
loop_
_entity.id
_entity.type
_entity.pdbx_description
1 polymer ?
#
loop_
_entity_poly.entity_id
_entity_poly.type
_entity_poly.pdbx_seq_one_letter_code
_entity_poly.pdbx_strand_id
1 'polypeptide(L)'
;STLLSGFRNIGIIFFQKDLEFNKQFSYELSATLVDLTIAITLAFILRNVWALVWGGLAANFVRLFMSYVLHPYRPHARFNKAEFKELFGFGKWVLGSSILIFLITQGDDIFVGKMLGVTALGLYQMAYLISNLPATEITHVISQVTFPVYSKMQGDIPRLREAYLRILQLTAFLSFPISGLIFVLAPDFTKIFLGERWMPMVQAMQVLCIFGITRSIGATMGPILYSAGKPKIQTKLSSIQLIVMAVIIYPLTIKWGILGSSLAVVIPNILAFMLISKETKKIINYRYKDFVIRLFPPIIAVSIVFLVIFLRHSLLPSMNDVLNFFMLAILGSIIYLGIIYLWDKNAGYKMRHELQEIFGNLSER
;
A
#
# COMPACT_ATOMS: atom_id res chain seq x y z
N SER A 1 16.03 -10.55 12.61
CA SER A 1 16.04 -10.51 14.09
C SER A 1 16.03 -9.07 14.55
N THR A 2 14.99 -8.67 15.29
CA THR A 2 14.79 -7.32 15.86
C THR A 2 15.85 -6.94 16.89
N LEU A 3 16.44 -7.94 17.56
CA LEU A 3 17.53 -7.73 18.54
C LEU A 3 18.81 -7.29 17.83
N LEU A 4 19.23 -8.00 16.77
CA LEU A 4 20.43 -7.66 16.01
C LEU A 4 20.31 -6.29 15.32
N SER A 5 19.11 -5.91 14.89
CA SER A 5 18.89 -4.56 14.35
C SER A 5 19.02 -3.46 15.41
N GLY A 6 18.69 -3.74 16.67
CA GLY A 6 18.83 -2.77 17.77
C GLY A 6 20.27 -2.40 18.09
N PHE A 7 21.22 -3.30 17.83
CA PHE A 7 22.67 -3.06 18.04
C PHE A 7 23.37 -2.44 16.82
N ARG A 8 22.66 -2.15 15.73
CA ARG A 8 23.25 -1.53 14.55
C ARG A 8 23.72 -0.11 14.86
N ASN A 9 24.82 0.26 14.22
CA ASN A 9 25.33 1.61 14.29
C ASN A 9 24.31 2.60 13.71
N ILE A 10 23.84 3.55 14.54
CA ILE A 10 22.95 4.65 14.10
C ILE A 10 23.59 5.51 13.01
N GLY A 11 24.93 5.52 12.94
CA GLY A 11 25.71 6.21 11.91
C GLY A 11 25.31 5.88 10.47
N ILE A 12 24.76 4.70 10.20
CA ILE A 12 24.30 4.33 8.85
C ILE A 12 23.20 5.27 8.33
N ILE A 13 22.38 5.84 9.22
CA ILE A 13 21.31 6.77 8.84
C ILE A 13 21.91 8.02 8.17
N PHE A 14 23.13 8.40 8.52
CA PHE A 14 23.83 9.53 7.89
C PHE A 14 24.25 9.25 6.45
N PHE A 15 24.41 7.99 6.02
CA PHE A 15 24.73 7.71 4.61
C PHE A 15 23.63 8.15 3.65
N GLN A 16 22.36 8.04 4.05
CA GLN A 16 21.23 8.57 3.27
C GLN A 16 21.14 10.10 3.36
N LYS A 17 21.46 10.67 4.53
CA LYS A 17 21.40 12.11 4.78
C LYS A 17 22.50 12.87 4.04
N ASP A 18 23.71 12.33 4.03
CA ASP A 18 24.94 12.93 3.48
C ASP A 18 25.20 12.47 2.02
N LEU A 19 24.22 11.80 1.41
CA LEU A 19 24.25 11.32 0.01
C LEU A 19 25.40 10.35 -0.31
N GLU A 20 25.90 9.62 0.70
CA GLU A 20 26.93 8.58 0.55
C GLU A 20 26.34 7.24 0.05
N PHE A 21 25.62 7.28 -1.08
CA PHE A 21 24.89 6.11 -1.60
C PHE A 21 25.79 4.91 -1.90
N ASN A 22 27.07 5.11 -2.21
CA ASN A 22 28.03 4.02 -2.42
C ASN A 22 28.22 3.16 -1.16
N LYS A 23 28.26 3.80 0.02
CA LYS A 23 28.36 3.09 1.31
C LYS A 23 27.05 2.41 1.65
N GLN A 24 25.92 3.07 1.43
CA GLN A 24 24.58 2.48 1.61
C GLN A 24 24.37 1.27 0.69
N PHE A 25 24.80 1.36 -0.57
CA PHE A 25 24.71 0.28 -1.54
C PHE A 25 25.59 -0.89 -1.14
N SER A 26 26.86 -0.65 -0.79
CA SER A 26 27.78 -1.71 -0.32
C SER A 26 27.25 -2.40 0.95
N TYR A 27 26.64 -1.64 1.85
CA TYR A 27 25.99 -2.12 3.06
C TYR A 27 24.81 -3.05 2.77
N GLU A 28 23.90 -2.67 1.87
CA GLU A 28 22.72 -3.49 1.53
C GLU A 28 23.08 -4.68 0.62
N LEU A 29 24.01 -4.49 -0.31
CA LEU A 29 24.42 -5.52 -1.27
C LEU A 29 25.13 -6.67 -0.57
N SER A 30 26.07 -6.38 0.34
CA SER A 30 26.78 -7.41 1.10
C SER A 30 25.82 -8.30 1.91
N ALA A 31 24.82 -7.70 2.54
CA ALA A 31 23.80 -8.43 3.28
C ALA A 31 22.93 -9.32 2.38
N THR A 32 22.49 -8.77 1.24
CA THR A 32 21.64 -9.47 0.27
C THR A 32 22.36 -10.65 -0.36
N LEU A 33 23.63 -10.49 -0.73
CA LEU A 33 24.44 -11.57 -1.29
C LEU A 33 24.63 -12.72 -0.30
N VAL A 34 24.87 -12.40 0.97
CA VAL A 34 25.01 -13.40 2.03
C VAL A 34 23.69 -14.12 2.30
N ASP A 35 22.57 -13.39 2.32
CA ASP A 35 21.23 -13.99 2.44
C ASP A 35 21.01 -15.02 1.34
N LEU A 36 21.15 -14.60 0.08
CA LEU A 36 20.95 -15.47 -1.08
C LEU A 36 21.87 -16.68 -1.05
N THR A 37 23.16 -16.49 -0.80
CA THR A 37 24.14 -17.58 -0.80
C THR A 37 23.81 -18.62 0.27
N ILE A 38 23.52 -18.17 1.49
CA ILE A 38 23.23 -19.07 2.62
C ILE A 38 21.85 -19.72 2.45
N ALA A 39 20.84 -18.96 2.05
CA ALA A 39 19.49 -19.47 1.82
C ALA A 39 19.47 -20.54 0.72
N ILE A 40 20.13 -20.30 -0.41
CA ILE A 40 20.21 -21.26 -1.52
C ILE A 40 20.97 -22.51 -1.08
N THR A 41 22.15 -22.35 -0.46
CA THR A 41 22.97 -23.48 -0.01
C THR A 41 22.21 -24.35 1.00
N LEU A 42 21.56 -23.72 1.99
CA LEU A 42 20.78 -24.45 2.99
C LEU A 42 19.47 -25.00 2.44
N ALA A 43 18.88 -24.40 1.41
CA ALA A 43 17.69 -24.94 0.76
C ALA A 43 17.99 -26.29 0.11
N PHE A 44 19.16 -26.44 -0.53
CA PHE A 44 19.60 -27.70 -1.10
C PHE A 44 19.87 -28.79 -0.05
N ILE A 45 20.43 -28.40 1.11
CA ILE A 45 20.79 -29.33 2.19
C ILE A 45 19.57 -29.73 3.04
N LEU A 46 18.85 -28.74 3.57
CA LEU A 46 17.77 -28.94 4.56
C LEU A 46 16.42 -29.23 3.90
N ARG A 47 16.22 -28.83 2.64
CA ARG A 47 14.97 -28.97 1.87
C ARG A 47 13.73 -28.50 2.63
N ASN A 48 13.88 -27.49 3.49
CA ASN A 48 12.83 -26.97 4.34
C ASN A 48 12.86 -25.44 4.43
N VAL A 49 11.82 -24.86 5.02
CA VAL A 49 11.65 -23.40 5.14
C VAL A 49 12.73 -22.75 6.03
N TRP A 50 13.41 -23.51 6.89
CA TRP A 50 14.46 -22.98 7.78
C TRP A 50 15.67 -22.43 7.03
N ALA A 51 15.91 -22.86 5.79
CA ALA A 51 16.95 -22.28 4.95
C ALA A 51 16.81 -20.75 4.81
N LEU A 52 15.58 -20.26 4.63
CA LEU A 52 15.27 -18.83 4.52
C LEU A 52 15.48 -18.10 5.85
N VAL A 53 15.16 -18.76 6.97
CA VAL A 53 15.34 -18.19 8.31
C VAL A 53 16.83 -17.98 8.60
N TRP A 54 17.67 -18.96 8.28
CA TRP A 54 19.11 -18.89 8.48
C TRP A 54 19.78 -17.86 7.56
N GLY A 55 19.36 -17.79 6.28
CA GLY A 55 19.82 -16.74 5.36
C GLY A 55 19.53 -15.34 5.92
N GLY A 56 18.29 -15.08 6.33
CA GLY A 56 17.91 -13.79 6.90
C GLY A 56 18.61 -13.46 8.23
N LEU A 57 18.94 -14.45 9.06
CA LEU A 57 19.72 -14.24 10.28
C LEU A 57 21.18 -13.87 9.96
N ALA A 58 21.81 -14.58 9.04
CA ALA A 58 23.18 -14.30 8.61
C ALA A 58 23.29 -12.91 7.95
N ALA A 59 22.34 -12.55 7.10
CA ALA A 59 22.25 -11.22 6.51
C ALA A 59 22.13 -10.12 7.58
N ASN A 60 21.34 -10.34 8.63
CA ASN A 60 21.23 -9.39 9.74
C ASN A 60 22.53 -9.26 10.54
N PHE A 61 23.28 -10.34 10.68
CA PHE A 61 24.60 -10.34 11.33
C PHE A 61 25.63 -9.57 10.48
N VAL A 62 25.65 -9.79 9.17
CA VAL A 62 26.52 -9.04 8.24
C VAL A 62 26.18 -7.56 8.24
N ARG A 63 24.89 -7.19 8.25
CA ARG A 63 24.46 -5.80 8.44
C ARG A 63 24.97 -5.21 9.75
N LEU A 64 24.90 -5.96 10.86
CA LEU A 64 25.47 -5.49 12.13
C LEU A 64 26.97 -5.25 11.98
N PHE A 65 27.72 -6.21 11.45
CA PHE A 65 29.17 -6.10 11.28
C PHE A 65 29.57 -4.93 10.36
N MET A 66 28.98 -4.87 9.16
CA MET A 66 29.22 -3.81 8.18
C MET A 66 28.85 -2.42 8.70
N SER A 67 27.88 -2.31 9.61
CA SER A 67 27.53 -1.02 10.26
C SER A 67 28.68 -0.40 11.03
N TYR A 68 29.52 -1.24 11.65
CA TYR A 68 30.69 -0.80 12.40
C TYR A 68 31.90 -0.63 11.49
N VAL A 69 32.04 -1.43 10.43
CA VAL A 69 33.14 -1.28 9.46
C VAL A 69 33.01 0.03 8.68
N LEU A 70 31.81 0.33 8.17
CA LEU A 70 31.59 1.46 7.27
C LEU A 70 31.45 2.81 7.97
N HIS A 71 31.01 2.83 9.24
CA HIS A 71 30.83 4.07 9.99
C HIS A 71 31.75 4.12 11.22
N PRO A 72 32.55 5.19 11.39
CA PRO A 72 33.54 5.27 12.47
C PRO A 72 32.93 5.47 13.86
N TYR A 73 31.67 5.90 13.94
CA TYR A 73 30.98 6.04 15.23
C TYR A 73 31.02 4.74 16.02
N ARG A 74 31.45 4.83 17.28
CA ARG A 74 31.41 3.75 18.26
C ARG A 74 30.50 4.21 19.40
N PRO A 75 29.37 3.53 19.64
CA PRO A 75 28.49 3.87 20.74
C PRO A 75 29.25 3.64 22.05
N HIS A 76 29.36 4.68 22.86
CA HIS A 76 29.89 4.58 24.22
C HIS A 76 28.71 4.60 25.18
N ALA A 77 28.76 3.76 26.22
CA ALA A 77 27.73 3.75 27.26
C ALA A 77 27.81 5.04 28.09
N ARG A 78 27.11 6.08 27.65
CA ARG A 78 26.88 7.32 28.40
C ARG A 78 25.38 7.46 28.62
N PHE A 79 24.96 7.38 29.88
CA PHE A 79 23.56 7.55 30.24
C PHE A 79 23.31 8.98 30.70
N ASN A 80 22.73 9.80 29.83
CA ASN A 80 22.26 11.14 30.18
C ASN A 80 20.74 11.10 30.42
N LYS A 81 20.31 11.40 31.65
CA LYS A 81 18.90 11.37 32.04
C LYS A 81 18.06 12.42 31.30
N ALA A 82 18.65 13.56 30.93
CA ALA A 82 17.96 14.60 30.17
C ALA A 82 17.69 14.14 28.72
N GLU A 83 18.73 13.66 28.03
CA GLU A 83 18.62 13.09 26.68
C GLU A 83 17.70 11.87 26.64
N PHE A 84 17.78 10.99 27.65
CA PHE A 84 16.85 9.86 27.77
C PHE A 84 15.40 10.33 27.90
N LYS A 85 15.11 11.34 28.72
CA LYS A 85 13.74 11.83 28.91
C LYS A 85 13.18 12.46 27.64
N GLU A 86 14.01 13.16 26.88
CA GLU A 86 13.66 13.72 25.58
C GLU A 86 13.40 12.62 24.54
N LEU A 87 14.35 11.69 24.37
CA LEU A 87 14.24 10.57 23.44
C LEU A 87 13.09 9.63 23.79
N PHE A 88 12.89 9.31 25.06
CA PHE A 88 11.77 8.49 25.52
C PHE A 88 10.44 9.23 25.36
N GLY A 89 10.44 10.55 25.58
CA GLY A 89 9.30 11.43 25.35
C GLY A 89 8.81 11.40 23.90
N PHE A 90 9.73 11.37 22.93
CA PHE A 90 9.43 11.20 21.51
C PHE A 90 9.12 9.73 21.15
N GLY A 91 9.98 8.81 21.59
CA GLY A 91 9.93 7.38 21.27
C GLY A 91 8.63 6.71 21.69
N LYS A 92 8.03 7.09 22.83
CA LYS A 92 6.72 6.56 23.26
C LYS A 92 5.60 6.88 22.28
N TRP A 93 5.62 8.05 21.63
CA TRP A 93 4.63 8.43 20.63
C TRP A 93 4.86 7.68 19.31
N VAL A 94 6.12 7.51 18.93
CA VAL A 94 6.49 6.69 17.76
C VAL A 94 6.06 5.23 17.96
N LEU A 95 6.34 4.66 19.13
CA LEU A 95 5.91 3.31 19.51
C LEU A 95 4.38 3.20 19.49
N GLY A 96 3.68 4.14 20.14
CA GLY A 96 2.22 4.16 20.16
C GLY A 96 1.59 4.22 18.76
N SER A 97 2.10 5.09 17.88
CA SER A 97 1.64 5.17 16.49
C SER A 97 1.98 3.91 15.69
N SER A 98 3.15 3.31 15.93
CA SER A 98 3.59 2.09 15.24
C SER A 98 2.74 0.89 15.65
N ILE A 99 2.43 0.75 16.94
CA ILE A 99 1.51 -0.27 17.47
C ILE A 99 0.11 -0.07 16.88
N LEU A 100 -0.36 1.17 16.81
CA LEU A 100 -1.67 1.48 16.25
C LEU A 100 -1.76 1.08 14.76
N ILE A 101 -0.76 1.45 13.96
CA ILE A 101 -0.69 1.05 12.54
C ILE A 101 -0.58 -0.47 12.41
N PHE A 102 0.25 -1.11 13.24
CA PHE A 102 0.38 -2.57 13.27
C PHE A 102 -0.96 -3.24 13.55
N LEU A 103 -1.70 -2.79 14.57
CA LEU A 103 -3.01 -3.34 14.90
C LEU A 103 -4.04 -3.10 13.78
N ILE A 104 -3.98 -1.99 13.06
CA ILE A 104 -4.87 -1.74 11.91
C ILE A 104 -4.55 -2.65 10.72
N THR A 105 -3.27 -2.96 10.51
CA THR A 105 -2.79 -3.65 9.30
C THR A 105 -2.56 -5.14 9.47
N GLN A 106 -2.45 -5.61 10.72
CA GLN A 106 -2.15 -7.01 11.07
C GLN A 106 -3.10 -7.54 12.15
N GLY A 107 -3.94 -6.69 12.75
CA GLY A 107 -4.87 -7.11 13.80
C GLY A 107 -5.98 -8.02 13.28
N ASP A 108 -6.39 -7.79 12.04
CA ASP A 108 -7.26 -8.66 11.24
C ASP A 108 -6.63 -10.05 11.03
N ASP A 109 -5.37 -10.12 10.61
CA ASP A 109 -4.63 -11.38 10.44
C ASP A 109 -4.55 -12.18 11.75
N ILE A 110 -4.19 -11.52 12.86
CA ILE A 110 -4.13 -12.16 14.18
C ILE A 110 -5.50 -12.73 14.57
N PHE A 111 -6.56 -11.97 14.30
CA PHE A 111 -7.93 -12.38 14.62
C PHE A 111 -8.39 -13.56 13.76
N VAL A 112 -8.17 -13.50 12.44
CA VAL A 112 -8.49 -14.58 11.48
C VAL A 112 -7.74 -15.86 11.85
N GLY A 113 -6.43 -15.77 12.12
CA GLY A 113 -5.62 -16.93 12.51
C GLY A 113 -6.09 -17.60 13.79
N LYS A 114 -6.49 -16.81 14.79
CA LYS A 114 -6.98 -17.33 16.07
C LYS A 114 -8.40 -17.91 15.98
N MET A 115 -9.29 -17.31 15.19
CA MET A 115 -10.70 -17.68 15.14
C MET A 115 -11.03 -18.72 14.07
N LEU A 116 -10.42 -18.60 12.88
CA LEU A 116 -10.70 -19.45 11.73
C LEU A 116 -9.58 -20.46 11.44
N GLY A 117 -8.45 -20.36 12.15
CA GLY A 117 -7.31 -21.26 12.00
C GLY A 117 -6.34 -20.85 10.88
N VAL A 118 -5.22 -21.59 10.79
CA VAL A 118 -4.09 -21.26 9.90
C VAL A 118 -4.46 -21.34 8.43
N THR A 119 -5.32 -22.29 8.03
CA THR A 119 -5.76 -22.43 6.64
C THR A 119 -6.54 -21.21 6.15
N ALA A 120 -7.47 -20.72 6.97
CA ALA A 120 -8.26 -19.53 6.65
C ALA A 120 -7.40 -18.26 6.64
N LEU A 121 -6.42 -18.17 7.55
CA LEU A 121 -5.44 -17.09 7.55
C LEU A 121 -4.63 -17.06 6.25
N GLY A 122 -4.17 -18.21 5.76
CA GLY A 122 -3.43 -18.27 4.48
C GLY A 122 -4.26 -17.78 3.29
N LEU A 123 -5.54 -18.20 3.22
CA LEU A 123 -6.49 -17.71 2.20
C LEU A 123 -6.71 -16.19 2.31
N TYR A 124 -6.88 -15.67 3.52
CA TYR A 124 -7.08 -14.25 3.78
C TYR A 124 -5.86 -13.42 3.39
N GLN A 125 -4.66 -13.84 3.79
CA GLN A 125 -3.41 -13.14 3.49
C GLN A 125 -3.13 -13.08 1.98
N MET A 126 -3.41 -14.15 1.23
CA MET A 126 -3.29 -14.11 -0.22
C MET A 126 -4.31 -13.18 -0.88
N ALA A 127 -5.57 -13.20 -0.40
CA ALA A 127 -6.58 -12.25 -0.86
C ALA A 127 -6.19 -10.80 -0.58
N TYR A 128 -5.66 -10.52 0.62
CA TYR A 128 -5.17 -9.20 0.99
C TYR A 128 -3.98 -8.79 0.13
N LEU A 129 -3.00 -9.66 -0.07
CA LEU A 129 -1.80 -9.38 -0.86
C LEU A 129 -2.15 -8.92 -2.27
N ILE A 130 -2.97 -9.70 -2.99
CA ILE A 130 -3.35 -9.40 -4.37
C ILE A 130 -4.19 -8.13 -4.44
N SER A 131 -5.21 -8.00 -3.58
CA SER A 131 -6.12 -6.85 -3.61
C SER A 131 -5.47 -5.53 -3.21
N ASN A 132 -4.40 -5.58 -2.43
CA ASN A 132 -3.71 -4.41 -1.90
C ASN A 132 -2.54 -3.95 -2.80
N LEU A 133 -2.22 -4.67 -3.88
CA LEU A 133 -1.18 -4.29 -4.87
C LEU A 133 -1.28 -2.83 -5.36
N PRO A 134 -2.44 -2.31 -5.79
CA PRO A 134 -2.52 -0.92 -6.22
C PRO A 134 -2.17 0.09 -5.11
N ALA A 135 -2.45 -0.26 -3.85
CA ALA A 135 -2.15 0.60 -2.70
C ALA A 135 -0.68 0.52 -2.24
N THR A 136 0.07 -0.52 -2.61
CA THR A 136 1.51 -0.60 -2.28
C THR A 136 2.36 -0.05 -3.40
N GLU A 137 2.11 -0.48 -4.64
CA GLU A 137 3.01 -0.19 -5.75
C GLU A 137 2.84 1.22 -6.30
N ILE A 138 1.60 1.67 -6.52
CA ILE A 138 1.34 3.00 -7.08
C ILE A 138 1.53 4.07 -6.01
N THR A 139 0.87 3.86 -4.88
CA THR A 139 0.73 4.87 -3.85
C THR A 139 2.04 5.20 -3.13
N HIS A 140 2.94 4.23 -2.94
CA HIS A 140 4.22 4.47 -2.29
C HIS A 140 5.09 5.43 -3.11
N VAL A 141 5.17 5.21 -4.43
CA VAL A 141 5.90 6.09 -5.36
C VAL A 141 5.30 7.49 -5.36
N ILE A 142 3.97 7.59 -5.46
CA ILE A 142 3.29 8.89 -5.45
C ILE A 142 3.52 9.64 -4.14
N SER A 143 3.39 8.97 -2.98
CA SER A 143 3.49 9.61 -1.67
C SER A 143 4.87 10.19 -1.39
N GLN A 144 5.94 9.51 -1.83
CA GLN A 144 7.33 9.98 -1.64
C GLN A 144 7.61 11.29 -2.37
N VAL A 145 7.07 11.46 -3.57
CA VAL A 145 7.25 12.69 -4.36
C VAL A 145 6.29 13.79 -3.90
N THR A 146 5.11 13.40 -3.42
CA THR A 146 4.03 14.31 -3.07
C THR A 146 4.32 15.16 -1.83
N PHE A 147 4.90 14.57 -0.78
CA PHE A 147 5.15 15.29 0.47
C PHE A 147 6.08 16.51 0.31
N PRO A 148 7.25 16.42 -0.37
CA PRO A 148 8.11 17.58 -0.63
C PRO A 148 7.41 18.68 -1.46
N VAL A 149 6.59 18.29 -2.44
CA VAL A 149 5.84 19.22 -3.30
C VAL A 149 4.83 20.01 -2.46
N TYR A 150 4.06 19.34 -1.61
CA TYR A 150 3.07 19.99 -0.76
C TYR A 150 3.70 20.92 0.27
N SER A 151 4.83 20.53 0.87
CA SER A 151 5.53 21.35 1.86
C SER A 151 6.07 22.66 1.23
N LYS A 152 6.52 22.64 -0.03
CA LYS A 152 6.95 23.86 -0.75
C LYS A 152 5.79 24.78 -1.11
N MET A 153 4.58 24.25 -1.27
CA MET A 153 3.38 24.98 -1.71
C MET A 153 2.43 25.35 -0.57
N GLN A 154 2.80 25.10 0.69
CA GLN A 154 1.93 25.31 1.86
C GLN A 154 1.43 26.77 1.98
N GLY A 155 2.23 27.74 1.53
CA GLY A 155 1.86 29.17 1.53
C GLY A 155 0.87 29.59 0.44
N ASP A 156 0.62 28.74 -0.56
CA ASP A 156 -0.26 29.04 -1.70
C ASP A 156 -1.34 27.95 -1.81
N ILE A 157 -2.44 28.15 -1.08
CA ILE A 157 -3.55 27.19 -1.01
C ILE A 157 -4.18 26.89 -2.38
N PRO A 158 -4.41 27.88 -3.27
CA PRO A 158 -4.85 27.61 -4.64
C PRO A 158 -3.93 26.64 -5.39
N ARG A 159 -2.62 26.89 -5.37
CA ARG A 159 -1.64 26.03 -6.05
C ARG A 159 -1.54 24.65 -5.43
N LEU A 160 -1.57 24.56 -4.10
CA LEU A 160 -1.60 23.29 -3.36
C LEU A 160 -2.86 22.46 -3.70
N ARG A 161 -4.01 23.11 -3.84
CA ARG A 161 -5.27 22.46 -4.23
C ARG A 161 -5.17 21.83 -5.61
N GLU A 162 -4.65 22.57 -6.59
CA GLU A 162 -4.50 22.06 -7.96
C GLU A 162 -3.53 20.89 -8.01
N ALA A 163 -2.37 21.01 -7.34
CA ALA A 163 -1.41 19.92 -7.21
C ALA A 163 -2.04 18.66 -6.60
N TYR A 164 -2.83 18.83 -5.53
CA TYR A 164 -3.56 17.70 -4.93
C TYR A 164 -4.56 17.05 -5.87
N LEU A 165 -5.41 17.83 -6.56
CA LEU A 165 -6.43 17.28 -7.45
C LEU A 165 -5.81 16.53 -8.64
N ARG A 166 -4.65 16.98 -9.12
CA ARG A 166 -3.85 16.31 -10.14
C ARG A 166 -3.26 14.99 -9.65
N ILE A 167 -2.66 14.98 -8.46
CA ILE A 167 -2.12 13.76 -7.85
C ILE A 167 -3.23 12.75 -7.55
N LEU A 168 -4.37 13.23 -7.06
CA LEU A 168 -5.59 12.46 -6.85
C LEU A 168 -6.05 11.82 -8.17
N GLN A 169 -6.11 12.59 -9.25
CA GLN A 169 -6.51 12.09 -10.56
C GLN A 169 -5.55 11.01 -11.07
N LEU A 170 -4.25 11.26 -11.04
CA LEU A 170 -3.25 10.28 -11.47
C LEU A 170 -3.33 9.00 -10.64
N THR A 171 -3.49 9.13 -9.33
CA THR A 171 -3.65 7.97 -8.43
C THR A 171 -4.90 7.18 -8.77
N ALA A 172 -6.02 7.86 -9.06
CA ALA A 172 -7.25 7.21 -9.47
C ALA A 172 -7.13 6.54 -10.84
N PHE A 173 -6.49 7.21 -11.81
CA PHE A 173 -6.24 6.68 -13.14
C PHE A 173 -5.46 5.36 -13.11
N LEU A 174 -4.52 5.21 -12.17
CA LEU A 174 -3.71 3.99 -12.04
C LEU A 174 -4.36 2.93 -11.14
N SER A 175 -4.93 3.31 -10.00
CA SER A 175 -5.43 2.36 -8.99
C SER A 175 -6.75 1.70 -9.38
N PHE A 176 -7.67 2.44 -10.00
CA PHE A 176 -8.99 1.93 -10.40
C PHE A 176 -8.93 0.78 -11.41
N PRO A 177 -8.20 0.86 -12.55
CA PRO A 177 -8.18 -0.24 -13.51
C PRO A 177 -7.54 -1.50 -12.92
N ILE A 178 -6.49 -1.36 -12.11
CA ILE A 178 -5.84 -2.50 -11.46
C ILE A 178 -6.81 -3.18 -10.49
N SER A 179 -7.40 -2.44 -9.56
CA SER A 179 -8.37 -3.01 -8.61
C SER A 179 -9.63 -3.53 -9.29
N GLY A 180 -10.10 -2.85 -10.34
CA GLY A 180 -11.27 -3.26 -11.12
C GLY A 180 -11.05 -4.57 -11.86
N LEU A 181 -9.90 -4.72 -12.52
CA LEU A 181 -9.52 -5.96 -13.19
C LEU A 181 -9.32 -7.10 -12.19
N ILE A 182 -8.67 -6.85 -11.05
CA ILE A 182 -8.54 -7.85 -9.97
C ILE A 182 -9.93 -8.26 -9.48
N PHE A 183 -10.84 -7.32 -9.25
CA PHE A 183 -12.19 -7.60 -8.77
C PHE A 183 -12.97 -8.49 -9.75
N VAL A 184 -12.94 -8.14 -11.04
CA VAL A 184 -13.69 -8.85 -12.08
C VAL A 184 -13.08 -10.22 -12.36
N LEU A 185 -11.76 -10.28 -12.54
CA LEU A 185 -11.04 -11.50 -12.91
C LEU A 185 -10.67 -12.36 -11.70
N ALA A 186 -11.12 -11.99 -10.50
CA ALA A 186 -10.82 -12.70 -9.26
C ALA A 186 -11.09 -14.21 -9.33
N PRO A 187 -12.25 -14.69 -9.84
CA PRO A 187 -12.52 -16.13 -9.92
C PRO A 187 -11.59 -16.84 -10.91
N ASP A 188 -11.44 -16.28 -12.12
CA ASP A 188 -10.60 -16.84 -13.17
C ASP A 188 -9.13 -16.89 -12.74
N PHE A 189 -8.62 -15.78 -12.20
CA PHE A 189 -7.27 -15.69 -11.67
C PHE A 189 -7.01 -16.76 -10.62
N THR A 190 -7.92 -16.89 -9.64
CA THR A 190 -7.75 -17.82 -8.52
C THR A 190 -7.77 -19.25 -9.02
N LYS A 191 -8.72 -19.60 -9.90
CA LYS A 191 -8.83 -20.95 -10.44
C LYS A 191 -7.62 -21.35 -11.30
N ILE A 192 -7.15 -20.44 -12.16
CA ILE A 192 -6.08 -20.72 -13.13
C ILE A 192 -4.70 -20.75 -12.48
N PHE A 193 -4.38 -19.75 -11.67
CA PHE A 193 -3.01 -19.55 -11.17
C PHE A 193 -2.78 -20.15 -9.78
N LEU A 194 -3.80 -20.15 -8.92
CA LEU A 194 -3.70 -20.68 -7.55
C LEU A 194 -4.30 -22.08 -7.43
N GLY A 195 -5.33 -22.38 -8.23
CA GLY A 195 -6.06 -23.65 -8.24
C GLY A 195 -7.30 -23.65 -7.36
N GLU A 196 -8.13 -24.68 -7.51
CA GLU A 196 -9.45 -24.82 -6.87
C GLU A 196 -9.43 -24.69 -5.33
N ARG A 197 -8.32 -25.05 -4.68
CA ARG A 197 -8.16 -24.96 -3.22
C ARG A 197 -8.21 -23.52 -2.70
N TRP A 198 -7.93 -22.54 -3.55
CA TRP A 198 -7.91 -21.13 -3.18
C TRP A 198 -9.23 -20.41 -3.48
N MET A 199 -10.16 -21.05 -4.19
CA MET A 199 -11.46 -20.46 -4.54
C MET A 199 -12.25 -19.85 -3.37
N PRO A 200 -12.20 -20.37 -2.12
CA PRO A 200 -12.88 -19.73 -1.00
C PRO A 200 -12.42 -18.29 -0.69
N MET A 201 -11.25 -17.88 -1.17
CA MET A 201 -10.73 -16.52 -0.95
C MET A 201 -11.29 -15.49 -1.92
N VAL A 202 -11.92 -15.90 -3.03
CA VAL A 202 -12.33 -15.00 -4.13
C VAL A 202 -13.21 -13.87 -3.64
N GLN A 203 -14.22 -14.18 -2.82
CA GLN A 203 -15.14 -13.15 -2.32
C GLN A 203 -14.45 -12.18 -1.36
N ALA A 204 -13.52 -12.66 -0.53
CA ALA A 204 -12.70 -11.83 0.34
C ALA A 204 -11.79 -10.91 -0.49
N MET A 205 -11.16 -11.45 -1.54
CA MET A 205 -10.31 -10.71 -2.47
C MET A 205 -11.09 -9.57 -3.15
N GLN A 206 -12.30 -9.85 -3.65
CA GLN A 206 -13.19 -8.85 -4.23
C GLN A 206 -13.55 -7.72 -3.24
N VAL A 207 -13.93 -8.08 -2.01
CA VAL A 207 -14.23 -7.09 -0.96
C VAL A 207 -12.99 -6.25 -0.60
N LEU A 208 -11.82 -6.88 -0.51
CA LEU A 208 -10.55 -6.19 -0.21
C LEU A 208 -10.05 -5.31 -1.37
N CYS A 209 -10.51 -5.51 -2.62
CA CYS A 209 -10.20 -4.57 -3.71
C CYS A 209 -10.74 -3.18 -3.41
N ILE A 210 -11.92 -3.08 -2.76
CA ILE A 210 -12.50 -1.81 -2.32
C ILE A 210 -11.58 -1.15 -1.28
N PHE A 211 -11.02 -1.95 -0.36
CA PHE A 211 -10.02 -1.48 0.59
C PHE A 211 -8.76 -0.96 -0.13
N GLY A 212 -8.25 -1.70 -1.12
CA GLY A 212 -7.10 -1.28 -1.93
C GLY A 212 -7.30 0.09 -2.62
N ILE A 213 -8.45 0.29 -3.29
CA ILE A 213 -8.77 1.57 -3.95
C ILE A 213 -8.85 2.70 -2.92
N THR A 214 -9.64 2.51 -1.86
CA THR A 214 -9.87 3.56 -0.85
C THR A 214 -8.59 3.93 -0.10
N ARG A 215 -7.72 2.95 0.17
CA ARG A 215 -6.38 3.16 0.73
C ARG A 215 -5.48 3.92 -0.23
N SER A 216 -5.49 3.56 -1.52
CA SER A 216 -4.68 4.23 -2.55
C SER A 216 -5.00 5.73 -2.64
N ILE A 217 -6.29 6.04 -2.69
CA ILE A 217 -6.76 7.43 -2.72
C ILE A 217 -6.46 8.13 -1.39
N GLY A 218 -6.74 7.50 -0.25
CA GLY A 218 -6.54 8.09 1.08
C GLY A 218 -5.08 8.45 1.38
N ALA A 219 -4.14 7.72 0.82
CA ALA A 219 -2.72 8.02 0.97
C ALA A 219 -2.28 9.33 0.31
N THR A 220 -3.02 9.86 -0.68
CA THR A 220 -2.77 11.20 -1.24
C THR A 220 -3.13 12.32 -0.26
N MET A 221 -4.01 12.04 0.72
CA MET A 221 -4.49 13.00 1.71
C MET A 221 -3.55 13.10 2.92
N GLY A 222 -2.91 11.99 3.30
CA GLY A 222 -1.97 11.94 4.43
C GLY A 222 -0.90 13.04 4.38
N PRO A 223 -0.12 13.17 3.29
CA PRO A 223 0.88 14.22 3.12
C PRO A 223 0.35 15.65 3.31
N ILE A 224 -0.92 15.92 2.99
CA ILE A 224 -1.55 17.24 3.19
C ILE A 224 -1.73 17.52 4.68
N LEU A 225 -2.16 16.52 5.46
CA LEU A 225 -2.31 16.67 6.91
C LEU A 225 -0.95 16.89 7.57
N TYR A 226 0.09 16.18 7.12
CA TYR A 226 1.46 16.36 7.63
C TYR A 226 2.03 17.72 7.26
N SER A 227 1.92 18.14 6.00
CA SER A 227 2.43 19.45 5.57
C SER A 227 1.69 20.59 6.26
N ALA A 228 0.38 20.46 6.50
CA ALA A 228 -0.42 21.44 7.24
C ALA A 228 -0.20 21.44 8.76
N GLY A 229 0.73 20.62 9.30
CA GLY A 229 1.03 20.56 10.73
C GLY A 229 -0.07 19.94 11.59
N LYS A 230 -0.92 19.08 11.00
CA LYS A 230 -2.07 18.43 11.68
C LYS A 230 -1.97 16.89 11.79
N PRO A 231 -0.82 16.29 12.19
CA PRO A 231 -0.69 14.83 12.31
C PRO A 231 -1.60 14.21 13.39
N LYS A 232 -2.04 15.02 14.37
CA LYS A 232 -2.99 14.60 15.42
C LYS A 232 -4.33 14.14 14.84
N ILE A 233 -4.77 14.75 13.73
CA ILE A 233 -6.02 14.36 13.05
C ILE A 233 -5.88 12.95 12.48
N GLN A 234 -4.78 12.67 11.78
CA GLN A 234 -4.48 11.35 11.23
C GLN A 234 -4.52 10.29 12.33
N THR A 235 -3.82 10.55 13.44
CA THR A 235 -3.76 9.61 14.57
C THR A 235 -5.15 9.35 15.15
N LYS A 236 -5.96 10.40 15.37
CA LYS A 236 -7.33 10.26 15.88
C LYS A 236 -8.22 9.43 14.95
N LEU A 237 -8.13 9.66 13.64
CA LEU A 237 -8.92 8.90 12.67
C LEU A 237 -8.50 7.44 12.60
N SER A 238 -7.20 7.15 12.66
CA SER A 238 -6.69 5.79 12.75
C SER A 238 -7.12 5.10 14.06
N SER A 239 -7.13 5.80 15.19
CA SER A 239 -7.69 5.26 16.44
C SER A 239 -9.18 4.89 16.30
N ILE A 240 -9.99 5.76 15.68
CA ILE A 240 -11.41 5.48 15.42
C ILE A 240 -11.55 4.26 14.50
N GLN A 241 -10.76 4.20 13.42
CA GLN A 241 -10.74 3.06 12.51
C GLN A 241 -10.47 1.75 13.26
N LEU A 242 -9.46 1.73 14.13
CA LEU A 242 -9.10 0.56 14.93
C LEU A 242 -10.23 0.15 15.89
N ILE A 243 -10.86 1.12 16.58
CA ILE A 243 -11.95 0.85 17.51
C ILE A 243 -13.15 0.24 16.77
N VAL A 244 -13.54 0.84 15.64
CA VAL A 244 -14.67 0.32 14.85
C VAL A 244 -14.35 -1.08 14.34
N MET A 245 -13.13 -1.31 13.83
CA MET A 245 -12.67 -2.64 13.41
C MET A 245 -12.78 -3.66 14.56
N ALA A 246 -12.26 -3.33 15.75
CA ALA A 246 -12.30 -4.21 16.91
C ALA A 246 -13.73 -4.58 17.35
N VAL A 247 -14.68 -3.66 17.23
CA VAL A 247 -16.09 -3.91 17.57
C VAL A 247 -16.77 -4.83 16.55
N ILE A 248 -16.54 -4.62 15.25
CA ILE A 248 -17.27 -5.34 14.21
C ILE A 248 -16.61 -6.64 13.75
N ILE A 249 -15.31 -6.82 13.99
CA ILE A 249 -14.57 -7.99 13.48
C ILE A 249 -15.11 -9.31 14.03
N TYR A 250 -15.45 -9.36 15.32
CA TYR A 250 -16.00 -10.56 15.94
C TYR A 250 -17.36 -11.00 15.35
N PRO A 251 -18.42 -10.16 15.35
CA PRO A 251 -19.72 -10.58 14.83
C PRO A 251 -19.69 -10.86 13.32
N LEU A 252 -18.90 -10.11 12.54
CA LEU A 252 -18.80 -10.32 11.09
C LEU A 252 -18.07 -11.62 10.76
N THR A 253 -16.94 -11.89 11.43
CA THR A 253 -16.13 -13.09 11.17
C THR A 253 -16.88 -14.37 11.54
N ILE A 254 -17.65 -14.38 12.62
CA ILE A 254 -18.46 -15.56 12.98
C ILE A 254 -19.55 -15.83 11.94
N LYS A 255 -20.18 -14.77 11.41
CA LYS A 255 -21.30 -14.91 10.49
C LYS A 255 -20.87 -15.29 9.07
N TRP A 256 -19.74 -14.75 8.60
CA TRP A 256 -19.32 -14.83 7.20
C TRP A 256 -17.88 -15.29 6.99
N GLY A 257 -17.18 -15.76 8.03
CA GLY A 257 -15.80 -16.22 7.95
C GLY A 257 -14.86 -15.13 7.42
N ILE A 258 -14.02 -15.53 6.46
CA ILE A 258 -12.99 -14.67 5.84
C ILE A 258 -13.61 -13.44 5.15
N LEU A 259 -14.79 -13.60 4.53
CA LEU A 259 -15.53 -12.47 3.95
C LEU A 259 -15.96 -11.48 5.03
N GLY A 260 -16.41 -11.99 6.18
CA GLY A 260 -16.75 -11.18 7.34
C GLY A 260 -15.57 -10.36 7.87
N SER A 261 -14.40 -10.99 7.99
CA SER A 261 -13.17 -10.31 8.38
C SER A 261 -12.75 -9.24 7.35
N SER A 262 -12.93 -9.52 6.06
CA SER A 262 -12.68 -8.55 4.98
C SER A 262 -13.57 -7.32 5.09
N LEU A 263 -14.87 -7.51 5.35
CA LEU A 263 -15.81 -6.42 5.60
C LEU A 263 -15.45 -5.61 6.85
N ALA A 264 -14.97 -6.30 7.89
CA ALA A 264 -14.53 -5.66 9.13
C ALA A 264 -13.34 -4.71 8.94
N VAL A 265 -12.55 -4.88 7.88
CA VAL A 265 -11.46 -3.97 7.52
C VAL A 265 -11.91 -2.88 6.56
N VAL A 266 -12.76 -3.22 5.59
CA VAL A 266 -13.24 -2.27 4.56
C VAL A 266 -14.15 -1.21 5.15
N ILE A 267 -15.10 -1.58 6.01
CA ILE A 267 -16.09 -0.64 6.57
C ILE A 267 -15.40 0.48 7.37
N PRO A 268 -14.51 0.20 8.34
CA PRO A 268 -13.80 1.24 9.08
C PRO A 268 -12.89 2.07 8.18
N ASN A 269 -12.30 1.46 7.14
CA ASN A 269 -11.45 2.18 6.19
C ASN A 269 -12.25 3.20 5.37
N ILE A 270 -13.43 2.83 4.90
CA ILE A 270 -14.34 3.75 4.20
C ILE A 270 -14.76 4.90 5.12
N LEU A 271 -15.08 4.61 6.38
CA LEU A 271 -15.42 5.64 7.37
C LEU A 271 -14.24 6.59 7.61
N ALA A 272 -13.04 6.05 7.83
CA ALA A 272 -11.82 6.84 7.99
C ALA A 272 -11.55 7.71 6.76
N PHE A 273 -11.72 7.15 5.56
CA PHE A 273 -11.59 7.84 4.28
C PHE A 273 -12.57 9.02 4.13
N MET A 274 -13.83 8.83 4.51
CA MET A 274 -14.82 9.92 4.48
C MET A 274 -14.46 11.04 5.46
N LEU A 275 -13.95 10.70 6.65
CA LEU A 275 -13.56 11.68 7.67
C LEU A 275 -12.29 12.44 7.28
N ILE A 276 -11.26 11.76 6.77
CA ILE A 276 -10.02 12.41 6.31
C ILE A 276 -10.27 13.31 5.09
N SER A 277 -11.18 12.92 4.19
CA SER A 277 -11.60 13.76 3.06
C SER A 277 -12.26 15.07 3.54
N LYS A 278 -13.11 15.01 4.58
CA LYS A 278 -13.70 16.21 5.20
C LYS A 278 -12.65 17.15 5.79
N GLU A 279 -11.64 16.61 6.48
CA GLU A 279 -10.56 17.41 7.07
C GLU A 279 -9.62 17.99 6.00
N THR A 280 -9.29 17.20 4.98
CA THR A 280 -8.51 17.65 3.82
C THR A 280 -9.21 18.81 3.12
N LYS A 281 -10.53 18.71 2.91
CA LYS A 281 -11.33 19.82 2.38
C LYS A 281 -11.19 21.09 3.19
N LYS A 282 -11.20 21.03 4.52
CA LYS A 282 -11.04 22.22 5.37
C LYS A 282 -9.66 22.88 5.20
N ILE A 283 -8.62 22.09 4.91
CA ILE A 283 -7.25 22.60 4.76
C ILE A 283 -7.05 23.27 3.40
N ILE A 284 -7.42 22.58 2.30
CA ILE A 284 -7.17 23.07 0.93
C ILE A 284 -8.36 23.78 0.29
N ASN A 285 -9.52 23.78 0.95
CA ASN A 285 -10.75 24.48 0.55
C ASN A 285 -11.22 24.16 -0.89
N TYR A 286 -11.15 22.89 -1.31
CA TYR A 286 -11.71 22.46 -2.60
C TYR A 286 -13.23 22.23 -2.52
N ARG A 287 -13.91 22.23 -3.68
CA ARG A 287 -15.33 21.87 -3.75
C ARG A 287 -15.44 20.36 -3.91
N TYR A 288 -16.40 19.72 -3.22
CA TYR A 288 -16.63 18.27 -3.39
C TYR A 288 -16.89 17.87 -4.85
N LYS A 289 -17.47 18.79 -5.64
CA LYS A 289 -17.65 18.62 -7.08
C LYS A 289 -16.32 18.35 -7.80
N ASP A 290 -15.24 19.06 -7.45
CA ASP A 290 -13.94 18.91 -8.08
C ASP A 290 -13.34 17.53 -7.79
N PHE A 291 -13.54 17.02 -6.57
CA PHE A 291 -13.12 15.68 -6.16
C PHE A 291 -13.89 14.60 -6.90
N VAL A 292 -15.22 14.71 -6.95
CA VAL A 292 -16.08 13.72 -7.62
C VAL A 292 -15.82 13.71 -9.13
N ILE A 293 -15.69 14.87 -9.78
CA ILE A 293 -15.42 14.95 -11.23
C ILE A 293 -14.10 14.26 -11.60
N ARG A 294 -13.07 14.32 -10.73
CA ARG A 294 -11.78 13.69 -11.01
C ARG A 294 -11.82 12.16 -10.84
N LEU A 295 -12.67 11.65 -9.96
CA LEU A 295 -12.87 10.21 -9.73
C LEU A 295 -13.92 9.56 -10.64
N PHE A 296 -14.84 10.35 -11.19
CA PHE A 296 -15.98 9.85 -11.94
C PHE A 296 -15.60 9.09 -13.22
N PRO A 297 -14.64 9.55 -14.07
CA PRO A 297 -14.28 8.82 -15.28
C PRO A 297 -13.65 7.45 -15.00
N PRO A 298 -12.69 7.29 -14.06
CA PRO A 298 -12.19 5.97 -13.66
C PRO A 298 -13.27 5.04 -13.11
N ILE A 299 -14.21 5.56 -12.31
CA ILE A 299 -15.34 4.77 -11.77
C ILE A 299 -16.21 4.22 -12.89
N ILE A 300 -16.60 5.06 -13.85
CA ILE A 300 -17.41 4.64 -15.00
C ILE A 300 -16.64 3.66 -15.87
N ALA A 301 -15.37 3.94 -16.16
CA ALA A 301 -14.55 3.07 -16.98
C ALA A 301 -14.46 1.65 -16.40
N VAL A 302 -14.20 1.53 -15.09
CA VAL A 302 -14.19 0.23 -14.40
C VAL A 302 -15.58 -0.42 -14.39
N SER A 303 -16.64 0.36 -14.22
CA SER A 303 -18.02 -0.16 -14.21
C SER A 303 -18.42 -0.73 -15.58
N ILE A 304 -18.00 -0.08 -16.67
CA ILE A 304 -18.20 -0.56 -18.03
C ILE A 304 -17.35 -1.80 -18.30
N VAL A 305 -16.08 -1.82 -17.86
CA VAL A 305 -15.22 -3.01 -17.95
C VAL A 305 -15.87 -4.20 -17.23
N PHE A 306 -16.37 -3.99 -16.01
CA PHE A 306 -17.11 -5.01 -15.26
C PHE A 306 -18.31 -5.52 -16.06
N LEU A 307 -19.14 -4.61 -16.58
CA LEU A 307 -20.33 -4.97 -17.36
C LEU A 307 -19.99 -5.76 -18.62
N VAL A 308 -18.97 -5.36 -19.37
CA VAL A 308 -18.56 -6.03 -20.61
C VAL A 308 -18.05 -7.44 -20.33
N ILE A 309 -17.22 -7.61 -19.29
CA ILE A 309 -16.70 -8.92 -18.91
C ILE A 309 -17.82 -9.82 -18.40
N PHE A 310 -18.74 -9.28 -17.60
CA PHE A 310 -19.91 -10.01 -17.10
C PHE A 310 -20.85 -10.49 -18.22
N LEU A 311 -21.17 -9.60 -19.18
CA LEU A 311 -21.99 -9.93 -20.35
C LEU A 311 -21.32 -10.98 -21.21
N ARG A 312 -20.01 -10.86 -21.43
CA ARG A 312 -19.25 -11.86 -22.19
C ARG A 312 -19.29 -13.24 -21.52
N HIS A 313 -19.11 -13.30 -20.20
CA HIS A 313 -19.17 -14.56 -19.46
C HIS A 313 -20.57 -15.20 -19.54
N SER A 314 -21.62 -14.39 -19.61
CA SER A 314 -23.02 -14.85 -19.73
C SER A 314 -23.38 -15.32 -21.15
N LEU A 315 -22.82 -14.69 -22.19
CA LEU A 315 -23.20 -14.92 -23.59
C LEU A 315 -22.33 -15.96 -24.31
N LEU A 316 -21.07 -16.13 -23.90
CA LEU A 316 -20.12 -17.04 -24.55
C LEU A 316 -19.52 -18.00 -23.51
N PRO A 317 -20.25 -19.06 -23.14
CA PRO A 317 -19.66 -20.14 -22.38
C PRO A 317 -18.78 -20.96 -23.32
N SER A 318 -17.45 -20.78 -23.22
CA SER A 318 -16.38 -21.77 -23.51
C SER A 318 -15.16 -21.21 -24.25
N MET A 319 -13.98 -21.62 -23.78
CA MET A 319 -12.67 -21.85 -24.43
C MET A 319 -11.61 -21.98 -23.32
N ASN A 320 -10.39 -22.43 -23.64
CA ASN A 320 -9.28 -22.63 -22.70
C ASN A 320 -9.15 -21.49 -21.66
N ASP A 321 -9.31 -21.83 -20.37
CA ASP A 321 -9.44 -20.88 -19.25
C ASP A 321 -8.30 -19.84 -19.23
N VAL A 322 -7.09 -20.25 -19.58
CA VAL A 322 -5.90 -19.37 -19.60
C VAL A 322 -5.98 -18.30 -20.68
N LEU A 323 -6.30 -18.68 -21.92
CA LEU A 323 -6.36 -17.76 -23.05
C LEU A 323 -7.52 -16.77 -22.87
N ASN A 324 -8.62 -17.26 -22.30
CA ASN A 324 -9.77 -16.47 -21.92
C ASN A 324 -9.41 -15.33 -20.95
N PHE A 325 -8.64 -15.65 -19.90
CA PHE A 325 -8.19 -14.69 -18.89
C PHE A 325 -7.36 -13.55 -19.51
N PHE A 326 -6.33 -13.88 -20.32
CA PHE A 326 -5.47 -12.85 -20.93
C PHE A 326 -6.24 -11.97 -21.92
N MET A 327 -7.13 -12.54 -22.73
CA MET A 327 -7.97 -11.74 -23.63
C MET A 327 -8.86 -10.77 -22.85
N LEU A 328 -9.47 -11.21 -21.75
CA LEU A 328 -10.30 -10.35 -20.90
C LEU A 328 -9.51 -9.23 -20.24
N ALA A 329 -8.30 -9.53 -19.75
CA ALA A 329 -7.41 -8.53 -19.15
C ALA A 329 -6.99 -7.46 -20.18
N ILE A 330 -6.62 -7.87 -21.39
CA ILE A 330 -6.25 -6.96 -22.49
C ILE A 330 -7.47 -6.14 -22.91
N LEU A 331 -8.61 -6.78 -23.14
CA LEU A 331 -9.85 -6.09 -23.54
C LEU A 331 -10.28 -5.07 -22.48
N GLY A 332 -10.28 -5.45 -21.20
CA GLY A 332 -10.62 -4.55 -20.10
C GLY A 332 -9.67 -3.35 -20.01
N SER A 333 -8.38 -3.58 -20.23
CA SER A 333 -7.37 -2.50 -20.27
C SER A 333 -7.60 -1.55 -21.45
N ILE A 334 -7.89 -2.08 -22.64
CA ILE A 334 -8.18 -1.28 -23.83
C ILE A 334 -9.46 -0.45 -23.64
N ILE A 335 -10.53 -1.06 -23.12
CA ILE A 335 -11.80 -0.36 -22.86
C ILE A 335 -11.58 0.76 -21.84
N TYR A 336 -10.87 0.48 -20.76
CA TYR A 336 -10.55 1.48 -19.75
C TYR A 336 -9.79 2.68 -20.35
N LEU A 337 -8.70 2.41 -21.07
CA LEU A 337 -7.89 3.45 -21.70
C LEU A 337 -8.68 4.21 -22.77
N GLY A 338 -9.52 3.52 -23.54
CA GLY A 338 -10.40 4.12 -24.54
C GLY A 338 -11.42 5.08 -23.92
N ILE A 339 -12.06 4.70 -22.82
CA ILE A 339 -13.01 5.56 -22.10
C ILE A 339 -12.30 6.79 -21.53
N ILE A 340 -11.15 6.60 -20.88
CA ILE A 340 -10.37 7.73 -20.35
C ILE A 340 -9.91 8.66 -21.49
N TYR A 341 -9.46 8.10 -22.62
CA TYR A 341 -9.08 8.88 -23.80
C TYR A 341 -10.25 9.72 -24.34
N LEU A 342 -11.44 9.14 -24.47
CA LEU A 342 -12.63 9.84 -24.95
C LEU A 342 -13.04 10.94 -23.98
N TRP A 343 -12.95 10.67 -22.67
CA TRP A 343 -13.24 11.66 -21.64
C TRP A 343 -12.24 12.83 -21.67
N ASP A 344 -10.96 12.53 -21.88
CA ASP A 344 -9.90 13.52 -21.98
C ASP A 344 -10.10 14.44 -23.19
N LYS A 345 -10.49 13.88 -24.33
CA LYS A 345 -10.76 14.62 -25.57
C LYS A 345 -12.01 15.50 -25.47
N ASN A 346 -13.09 15.00 -24.85
CA ASN A 346 -14.41 15.63 -24.94
C ASN A 346 -14.80 16.47 -23.71
N ALA A 347 -14.29 16.14 -22.52
CA ALA A 347 -14.73 16.74 -21.27
C ALA A 347 -13.58 17.36 -20.45
N GLY A 348 -12.38 17.48 -21.03
CA GLY A 348 -11.27 18.22 -20.44
C GLY A 348 -10.71 17.57 -19.17
N TYR A 349 -10.61 16.25 -19.14
CA TYR A 349 -9.98 15.50 -18.03
C TYR A 349 -8.50 15.90 -17.84
N LYS A 350 -7.86 16.47 -18.87
CA LYS A 350 -6.46 16.94 -18.94
C LYS A 350 -5.40 15.89 -18.57
N MET A 351 -5.74 14.60 -18.58
CA MET A 351 -4.83 13.52 -18.17
C MET A 351 -3.60 13.45 -19.09
N ARG A 352 -3.76 13.66 -20.40
CA ARG A 352 -2.63 13.72 -21.35
C ARG A 352 -1.63 14.80 -21.00
N HIS A 353 -2.11 16.02 -20.76
CA HIS A 353 -1.27 17.14 -20.35
C HIS A 353 -0.57 16.82 -19.03
N GLU A 354 -1.30 16.21 -18.09
CA GLU A 354 -0.73 15.86 -16.79
C GLU A 354 0.40 14.83 -16.91
N LEU A 355 0.25 13.81 -17.76
CA LEU A 355 1.29 12.81 -18.04
C LEU A 355 2.48 13.40 -18.81
N GLN A 356 2.23 14.22 -19.83
CA GLN A 356 3.29 14.85 -20.63
C GLN A 356 4.23 15.71 -19.79
N GLU A 357 3.70 16.49 -18.86
CA GLU A 357 4.52 17.33 -17.98
C GLU A 357 5.32 16.50 -16.95
N ILE A 358 4.78 15.36 -16.50
CA ILE A 358 5.50 14.45 -15.60
C ILE A 358 6.66 13.75 -16.34
N PHE A 359 6.40 13.22 -17.53
CA PHE A 359 7.41 12.53 -18.32
C PHE A 359 8.41 13.48 -19.01
N GLY A 360 7.99 14.69 -19.40
CA GLY A 360 8.87 15.71 -19.98
C GLY A 360 9.91 16.22 -18.98
N ASN A 361 9.52 16.43 -17.72
CA ASN A 361 10.45 16.79 -16.65
C ASN A 361 11.43 15.67 -16.28
N LEU A 362 11.14 14.41 -16.64
CA LEU A 362 12.05 13.27 -16.46
C LEU A 362 13.04 13.13 -17.61
N SER A 363 12.76 13.66 -18.81
CA SER A 363 13.70 13.65 -19.93
C SER A 363 14.72 14.80 -19.91
N GLU A 364 14.45 15.85 -19.14
CA GLU A 364 15.36 17.00 -18.96
C GLU A 364 16.33 16.85 -17.76
N ARG A 365 16.25 15.75 -17.02
CA ARG A 365 17.18 15.37 -15.94
C ARG A 365 18.00 14.17 -16.35
#